data_AF-A0A6N7GQ49-F1
#
_entry.id   AF-A0A6N7GQ49-F1
#
_cell.length_a   1.000
_cell.length_b   1.000
_cell.length_c   1.000
_cell.angle_alpha   90.00
_cell.angle_beta   90.00
_cell.angle_gamma   90.00
#
_symmetry.space_group_name_H-M   'P 1'
#
loop_
_entity.id
_entity.type
_entity.pdbx_description
1 polymer ?
#
loop_
_entity_poly.entity_id
_entity_poly.type
_entity_poly.pdbx_seq_one_letter_code
_entity_poly.pdbx_strand_id
1 'polypeptide(L)'
;MESVLQRCIAQDDVNIFDMTIGDEDYKRAWSDLSLSLYEYLEARSLKGLGFVTYRRLRSAARSNRRLRMLARTLRSRLRARAPAGALGTEAGA
;
A
#
# COMPACT_ATOMS: atom_id res chain seq x y z
N MET A 1 30.29 -8.04 11.93
CA MET A 1 29.46 -8.65 10.87
C MET A 1 30.28 -8.83 9.61
N GLU A 2 30.94 -7.76 9.12
CA GLU A 2 31.93 -7.78 8.03
C GLU A 2 32.91 -8.98 8.07
N SER A 3 33.52 -9.24 9.23
CA SER A 3 34.58 -10.25 9.40
C SER A 3 34.13 -11.72 9.39
N VAL A 4 32.82 -11.98 9.44
CA VAL A 4 32.26 -13.34 9.30
C VAL A 4 31.94 -13.57 7.83
N LEU A 5 31.28 -12.59 7.20
CA LEU A 5 30.99 -12.59 5.76
C LEU A 5 32.24 -12.76 4.92
N GLN A 6 33.28 -11.94 5.16
CA GLN A 6 34.55 -12.03 4.43
C GLN A 6 35.22 -13.40 4.58
N ARG A 7 35.05 -14.05 5.73
CA ARG A 7 35.62 -15.38 5.98
C ARG A 7 34.86 -16.46 5.23
N CYS A 8 33.54 -16.41 5.24
CA CYS A 8 32.69 -17.32 4.47
C CYS A 8 32.94 -17.19 2.95
N ILE A 9 33.15 -15.96 2.47
CA ILE A 9 33.53 -15.70 1.07
C ILE A 9 34.93 -16.27 0.79
N ALA A 10 35.91 -16.01 1.66
CA ALA A 10 37.28 -16.49 1.48
C ALA A 10 37.40 -18.02 1.55
N GLN A 11 36.49 -18.69 2.25
CA GLN A 11 36.40 -20.14 2.35
C GLN A 11 35.54 -20.77 1.23
N ASP A 12 34.95 -19.94 0.36
CA ASP A 12 34.04 -20.36 -0.72
C ASP A 12 32.81 -21.15 -0.23
N ASP A 13 32.45 -20.97 1.05
CA ASP A 13 31.34 -21.70 1.71
C ASP A 13 29.97 -21.08 1.40
N VAL A 14 29.94 -19.88 0.80
CA VAL A 14 28.70 -19.12 0.55
C VAL A 14 28.70 -18.55 -0.86
N ASN A 15 27.84 -19.11 -1.71
CA ASN A 15 27.64 -18.66 -3.09
C ASN A 15 26.64 -17.51 -3.23
N ILE A 16 25.66 -17.42 -2.30
CA ILE A 16 24.60 -16.41 -2.33
C ILE A 16 24.40 -15.89 -0.91
N PHE A 17 24.43 -14.58 -0.75
CA PHE A 17 24.10 -13.91 0.50
C PHE A 17 22.82 -13.09 0.36
N ASP A 18 21.80 -13.42 1.15
CA ASP A 18 20.52 -12.72 1.15
C ASP A 18 20.54 -11.54 2.15
N MET A 19 20.44 -10.32 1.64
CA MET A 19 20.38 -9.09 2.45
C MET A 19 19.02 -8.88 3.12
N THR A 20 18.08 -9.81 2.95
CA THR A 20 16.70 -9.81 3.44
C THR A 20 15.88 -8.62 2.91
N ILE A 21 14.60 -8.59 3.27
CA ILE A 21 13.65 -7.55 2.88
C ILE A 21 14.13 -6.18 3.37
N GLY A 22 14.12 -5.19 2.49
CA GLY A 22 14.42 -3.80 2.84
C GLY A 22 14.48 -2.89 1.63
N ASP A 23 14.33 -1.59 1.87
CA ASP A 23 14.37 -0.54 0.84
C ASP A 23 15.54 0.43 1.05
N GLU A 24 16.51 0.05 1.91
CA GLU A 24 17.68 0.85 2.22
C GLU A 24 18.66 0.92 1.05
N ASP A 25 19.24 2.10 0.82
CA ASP A 25 20.12 2.35 -0.34
C ASP A 25 21.36 1.45 -0.38
N TYR A 26 21.93 1.11 0.78
CA TYR A 26 23.11 0.23 0.82
C TYR A 26 22.80 -1.18 0.31
N LYS A 27 21.57 -1.69 0.50
CA LYS A 27 21.17 -3.00 -0.02
C LYS A 27 21.14 -2.99 -1.54
N ARG A 28 20.65 -1.90 -2.15
CA ARG A 28 20.68 -1.70 -3.61
C ARG A 28 22.11 -1.60 -4.14
N ALA A 29 22.99 -0.92 -3.42
CA ALA A 29 24.37 -0.74 -3.85
C ALA A 29 25.22 -2.02 -3.73
N TRP A 30 24.89 -2.90 -2.79
CA TRP A 30 25.66 -4.12 -2.49
C TRP A 30 25.12 -5.38 -3.15
N SER A 31 23.88 -5.37 -3.67
CA SER A 31 23.26 -6.55 -4.27
C SER A 31 23.36 -6.54 -5.79
N ASP A 32 23.86 -7.65 -6.37
CA ASP A 32 23.83 -7.87 -7.82
C ASP A 32 22.43 -8.24 -8.33
N LEU A 33 21.61 -8.81 -7.44
CA LEU A 33 20.28 -9.32 -7.73
C LEU A 33 19.22 -8.65 -6.86
N SER A 34 18.02 -8.49 -7.40
CA SER A 34 16.86 -8.01 -6.65
C SER A 34 15.66 -8.90 -6.90
N LEU A 35 14.90 -9.20 -5.84
CA LEU A 35 13.66 -9.95 -5.92
C LEU A 35 12.49 -9.04 -5.54
N SER A 36 11.55 -8.85 -6.46
CA SER A 36 10.33 -8.10 -6.18
C SER A 36 9.38 -8.92 -5.31
N LEU A 37 8.93 -8.32 -4.21
CA LEU A 37 7.92 -8.91 -3.32
C LEU A 37 6.53 -8.37 -3.67
N TYR A 38 5.57 -9.27 -3.76
CA TYR A 38 4.19 -8.94 -4.10
C TYR A 38 3.26 -9.31 -2.93
N GLU A 39 2.37 -8.40 -2.54
CA GLU A 39 1.29 -8.67 -1.60
C GLU A 39 0.11 -9.30 -2.35
N TYR A 40 -0.37 -10.46 -1.90
CA TYR A 40 -1.60 -11.08 -2.39
C TYR A 40 -2.71 -10.95 -1.34
N LEU A 41 -3.86 -10.43 -1.77
CA LEU A 41 -5.04 -10.28 -0.93
C LEU A 41 -6.29 -10.76 -1.68
N GLU A 42 -6.95 -11.76 -1.08
CA GLU A 42 -8.17 -12.39 -1.59
C GLU A 42 -9.31 -12.29 -0.57
N ALA A 43 -10.52 -12.09 -1.08
CA ALA A 43 -11.72 -12.10 -0.25
C ALA A 43 -12.27 -13.53 -0.10
N ARG A 44 -12.42 -13.99 1.14
CA ARG A 44 -13.09 -15.27 1.48
C ARG A 44 -14.55 -15.12 1.91
N SER A 45 -15.11 -13.91 1.85
CA SER A 45 -16.50 -13.61 2.22
C SER A 45 -17.00 -12.36 1.50
N LEU A 46 -18.32 -12.13 1.50
CA LEU A 46 -18.92 -10.92 0.90
C LEU A 46 -18.44 -9.63 1.59
N LYS A 47 -18.29 -9.64 2.91
CA LYS A 47 -17.69 -8.51 3.66
C LYS A 47 -16.24 -8.27 3.21
N GLY A 48 -15.47 -9.35 3.04
CA GLY A 48 -14.11 -9.29 2.51
C GLY A 48 -14.07 -8.75 1.09
N LEU A 49 -15.03 -9.12 0.23
CA LEU A 49 -15.09 -8.66 -1.16
C LEU A 49 -15.28 -7.15 -1.21
N GLY A 50 -16.16 -6.60 -0.37
CA GLY A 50 -16.32 -5.15 -0.22
C GLY A 50 -15.02 -4.45 0.20
N PHE A 51 -14.31 -5.00 1.19
CA PHE A 51 -13.03 -4.47 1.65
C PHE A 51 -11.94 -4.50 0.58
N VAL A 52 -11.74 -5.64 -0.09
CA VAL A 52 -10.72 -5.82 -1.13
C VAL A 52 -11.02 -4.89 -2.32
N THR A 53 -12.28 -4.80 -2.73
CA THR A 53 -12.72 -3.90 -3.81
C THR A 53 -12.42 -2.45 -3.45
N TYR A 54 -12.75 -2.01 -2.24
CA TYR A 54 -12.42 -0.67 -1.76
C TYR A 54 -10.91 -0.40 -1.76
N ARG A 55 -10.07 -1.33 -1.25
CA ARG A 55 -8.60 -1.18 -1.29
C ARG A 55 -8.09 -1.03 -2.72
N ARG A 56 -8.56 -1.86 -3.66
CA ARG A 56 -8.16 -1.80 -5.08
C ARG A 56 -8.56 -0.48 -5.73
N LEU A 57 -9.81 -0.03 -5.54
CA LEU A 57 -10.28 1.25 -6.07
C LEU A 57 -9.49 2.43 -5.51
N ARG A 58 -9.21 2.43 -4.20
CA ARG A 58 -8.39 3.47 -3.56
C ARG A 58 -6.97 3.51 -4.12
N SER A 59 -6.37 2.34 -4.36
CA SER A 59 -5.05 2.25 -4.99
C SER A 59 -5.06 2.79 -6.43
N ALA A 60 -6.04 2.38 -7.24
CA ALA A 60 -6.20 2.85 -8.61
C ALA A 60 -6.44 4.37 -8.70
N ALA A 61 -7.19 4.95 -7.76
CA ALA A 61 -7.38 6.40 -7.70
C ALA A 61 -6.10 7.17 -7.32
N ARG A 62 -5.16 6.53 -6.60
CA ARG A 62 -3.84 7.11 -6.31
C ARG A 62 -2.93 7.05 -7.53
N SER A 63 -2.93 5.98 -8.30
CA SER A 63 -2.08 5.86 -9.49
C SER A 63 -2.57 6.69 -10.68
N ASN A 64 -3.88 6.92 -10.81
CA ASN A 64 -4.44 7.60 -12.00
C ASN A 64 -5.09 8.96 -11.68
N ARG A 65 -4.52 10.03 -12.24
CA ARG A 65 -5.00 11.42 -12.06
C ARG A 65 -6.45 11.62 -12.51
N ARG A 66 -6.91 10.90 -13.55
CA ARG A 66 -8.29 10.98 -14.07
C ARG A 66 -9.31 10.35 -13.11
N LEU A 67 -8.99 9.18 -12.55
CA LEU A 67 -9.83 8.51 -11.55
C LEU A 67 -9.95 9.34 -10.26
N ARG A 68 -8.87 10.03 -9.90
CA ARG A 68 -8.86 10.94 -8.75
C ARG A 68 -9.85 12.10 -8.92
N MET A 69 -9.97 12.66 -10.13
CA MET A 69 -10.95 13.71 -10.44
C MET A 69 -12.39 13.19 -10.39
N LEU A 70 -12.65 12.04 -11.02
CA LEU A 70 -13.97 11.40 -10.98
C LEU A 70 -14.42 11.08 -9.55
N ALA A 71 -13.53 10.53 -8.72
CA ALA A 71 -13.81 10.26 -7.32
C ALA A 71 -14.14 11.54 -6.52
N ARG A 72 -13.46 12.66 -6.80
CA ARG A 72 -13.75 13.95 -6.16
C ARG A 72 -15.11 14.51 -6.59
N THR A 73 -15.46 14.42 -7.87
CA THR A 73 -16.75 14.88 -8.40
C THR A 73 -17.91 14.03 -7.90
N LEU A 74 -17.74 12.71 -7.80
CA LEU A 74 -18.75 11.83 -7.21
C LEU A 74 -18.93 12.13 -5.72
N ARG A 75 -17.83 12.34 -4.98
CA ARG A 75 -17.89 12.70 -3.55
C ARG A 75 -18.55 14.06 -3.32
N SER A 76 -18.29 15.06 -4.16
CA SER A 76 -18.93 16.38 -4.04
C SER A 76 -20.43 16.29 -4.33
N ARG A 77 -20.84 15.49 -5.32
CA ARG A 77 -22.26 15.23 -5.61
C ARG A 77 -22.95 14.46 -4.50
N LEU A 78 -22.32 13.45 -3.93
CA LEU A 78 -22.87 12.69 -2.79
C LEU A 78 -22.98 13.56 -1.53
N ARG A 79 -22.04 14.48 -1.30
CA ARG A 79 -22.13 15.48 -0.21
C ARG A 79 -23.20 16.53 -0.48
N ALA A 80 -23.37 16.99 -1.72
CA ALA A 80 -24.43 17.91 -2.10
C ALA A 80 -25.83 17.26 -2.03
N ARG A 81 -25.89 15.93 -2.12
CA ARG A 81 -27.12 15.13 -1.95
C ARG A 81 -27.39 14.71 -0.51
N ALA A 82 -26.48 14.98 0.44
CA ALA A 82 -26.78 14.84 1.85
C ALA A 82 -27.74 15.98 2.23
N PRO A 83 -28.98 15.69 2.68
CA PRO A 83 -29.89 16.74 3.08
C PRO A 83 -29.27 17.53 4.23
N ALA A 84 -29.23 18.85 4.08
CA ALA A 84 -29.01 19.77 5.19
C ALA A 84 -30.21 19.65 6.14
N GLY A 85 -30.13 18.73 7.10
CA GLY A 85 -31.26 18.42 7.97
C GLY A 85 -30.84 17.54 9.15
N ALA A 86 -29.92 18.04 9.98
CA ALA A 86 -29.64 17.45 11.29
C ALA A 86 -29.07 18.47 12.30
N LEU A 87 -29.42 19.75 12.19
CA LEU A 87 -29.15 20.77 13.21
C LEU A 87 -30.28 21.80 13.18
N GLY A 88 -31.30 21.61 14.01
CA GLY A 88 -32.43 22.57 14.06
C GLY A 88 -33.63 22.11 14.88
N THR A 89 -33.43 21.89 16.17
CA THR A 89 -34.39 22.06 17.29
C THR A 89 -33.50 21.86 18.52
N GLU A 90 -33.27 22.84 19.39
CA GLU A 90 -34.29 23.53 20.19
C GLU A 90 -33.98 25.03 20.33
N ALA A 91 -34.98 25.86 20.00
CA ALA A 91 -35.08 27.24 20.46
C ALA A 91 -35.86 27.24 21.78
N GLY A 92 -35.42 28.06 22.74
CA GLY A 92 -36.02 28.13 24.07
C GLY A 92 -37.44 28.70 24.11
N ALA A 93 -38.13 28.33 25.19
CA ALA A 93 -39.07 29.14 25.95
C ALA A 93 -39.04 28.62 27.39
#